data_AF-A0A3D8HR73-F1
#
_entry.id   AF-A0A3D8HR73-F1
#
_cell.length_a   1.000
_cell.length_b   1.000
_cell.length_c   1.000
_cell.angle_alpha   90.00
_cell.angle_beta   90.00
_cell.angle_gamma   90.00
#
_symmetry.space_group_name_H-M   'P 1'
#
loop_
_entity.id
_entity.type
_entity.pdbx_description
1 polymer ?
#
loop_
_entity_poly.entity_id
_entity_poly.type
_entity_poly.pdbx_seq_one_letter_code
_entity_poly.pdbx_strand_id
1 'polypeptide(L)'
;MANGITQAALWAAVFTPTADEIAREIVQQEWEMRQEEEKVYWIGWDREFKRGFIQDLREHKAGVNLLTFNKQPLYPHITQDMQADMIESGELKIIDLKSINTVVAVWADENREEAKDPIYQEYFSKVKDLLTTEKHRIIS
;
A
#
# COMPACT_ATOMS: atom_id res chain seq x y z
N MET A 1 -55.32 14.71 34.78
CA MET A 1 -54.62 13.68 33.98
C MET A 1 -53.69 14.34 32.95
N ALA A 2 -52.69 15.11 33.40
CA ALA A 2 -51.75 15.83 32.53
C ALA A 2 -50.28 15.44 32.77
N ASN A 3 -50.02 14.38 33.55
CA ASN A 3 -48.65 14.07 34.00
C ASN A 3 -47.93 13.10 33.06
N GLY A 4 -48.63 12.10 32.50
CA GLY A 4 -48.00 11.05 31.69
C GLY A 4 -47.53 11.49 30.30
N ILE A 5 -48.29 12.35 29.62
CA ILE A 5 -47.92 12.88 28.28
C ILE A 5 -46.71 13.82 28.40
N THR A 6 -46.69 14.65 29.44
CA THR A 6 -45.60 15.60 29.71
C THR A 6 -44.32 14.88 30.12
N GLN A 7 -44.42 13.80 30.91
CA GLN A 7 -43.27 12.94 31.24
C GLN A 7 -42.72 12.22 30.00
N ALA A 8 -43.60 11.67 29.14
CA ALA A 8 -43.19 10.99 27.91
C ALA A 8 -42.51 11.95 26.90
N ALA A 9 -43.01 13.19 26.79
CA ALA A 9 -42.38 14.22 25.96
C ALA A 9 -41.01 14.66 26.50
N LEU A 10 -40.87 14.78 27.83
CA LEU A 10 -39.59 15.04 28.48
C LEU A 10 -38.58 13.92 28.25
N TRP A 11 -39.00 12.66 28.36
CA TRP A 11 -38.15 11.50 28.08
C TRP A 11 -37.73 11.41 26.61
N ALA A 12 -38.64 11.70 25.66
CA ALA A 12 -38.30 11.75 24.25
C ALA A 12 -37.28 12.84 23.94
N ALA A 13 -37.42 14.04 24.52
CA ALA A 13 -36.49 15.15 24.33
C ALA A 13 -35.08 14.91 24.94
N VAL A 14 -35.00 14.10 26.00
CA VAL A 14 -33.72 13.72 26.65
C VAL A 14 -32.90 12.74 25.80
N PHE A 15 -33.53 11.99 24.89
CA PHE A 15 -32.88 11.00 24.03
C PHE A 15 -32.84 11.37 22.55
N THR A 16 -33.44 12.51 22.15
CA THR A 16 -33.28 13.02 20.78
C THR A 16 -31.94 13.74 20.66
N PRO A 17 -31.02 13.25 19.81
CA PRO A 17 -29.79 13.98 19.55
C PRO A 17 -30.13 15.37 19.01
N THR A 18 -29.37 16.35 19.47
CA THR A 18 -29.49 17.73 19.01
C THR A 18 -29.10 17.83 17.53
N ALA A 19 -29.55 18.89 16.85
CA ALA A 19 -29.15 19.14 15.46
C ALA A 19 -27.62 19.17 15.29
N ASP A 20 -26.89 19.68 16.29
CA ASP A 20 -25.43 19.73 16.29
C ASP A 20 -24.76 18.36 16.51
N GLU A 21 -25.41 17.44 17.23
CA GLU A 21 -24.94 16.05 17.38
C GLU A 21 -25.17 15.27 16.08
N ILE A 22 -26.35 15.42 15.48
CA ILE A 22 -26.67 14.81 14.18
C ILE A 22 -25.70 15.32 13.10
N ALA A 23 -25.43 16.63 13.05
CA ALA A 23 -24.49 17.20 12.08
C ALA A 23 -23.07 16.66 12.26
N ARG A 24 -22.59 16.50 13.51
CA ARG A 24 -21.27 15.92 13.80
C ARG A 24 -21.20 14.46 13.39
N GLU A 25 -22.24 13.68 13.65
CA GLU A 25 -22.29 12.26 13.29
C GLU A 25 -22.29 12.07 11.76
N ILE A 26 -23.04 12.88 11.01
CA ILE A 26 -23.03 12.85 9.54
C ILE A 26 -21.62 13.15 9.00
N VAL A 27 -20.97 14.21 9.51
CA VAL A 27 -19.61 14.57 9.09
C VAL A 27 -18.62 13.45 9.39
N GLN A 28 -18.74 12.80 10.55
CA GLN A 28 -17.89 11.67 10.93
C GLN A 28 -18.10 10.47 10.00
N GLN A 29 -19.36 10.10 9.73
CA GLN A 29 -19.68 9.00 8.82
C GLN A 29 -19.18 9.27 7.40
N GLU A 30 -19.34 10.49 6.88
CA GLU A 30 -18.78 10.86 5.58
C GLU A 30 -17.25 10.76 5.53
N TRP A 31 -16.58 11.17 6.61
CA TRP A 31 -15.13 11.04 6.71
C TRP A 31 -14.71 9.57 6.69
N GLU A 32 -15.38 8.70 7.44
CA GLU A 32 -15.11 7.26 7.47
C GLU A 32 -15.37 6.59 6.11
N MET A 33 -16.48 6.93 5.45
CA MET A 33 -16.77 6.43 4.10
C MET A 33 -15.68 6.84 3.11
N ARG A 34 -15.23 8.10 3.13
CA ARG A 34 -14.15 8.56 2.25
C ARG A 34 -12.84 7.82 2.50
N GLN A 35 -12.50 7.55 3.77
CA GLN A 35 -11.33 6.77 4.10
C GLN A 35 -11.45 5.33 3.58
N GLU A 36 -12.63 4.73 3.65
CA GLU A 36 -12.85 3.38 3.13
C GLU A 36 -12.83 3.32 1.60
N GLU A 37 -13.45 4.27 0.92
CA GLU A 37 -13.39 4.43 -0.54
C GLU A 37 -11.94 4.59 -1.01
N GLU A 38 -11.16 5.43 -0.31
CA GLU A 38 -9.75 5.63 -0.61
C GLU A 38 -8.95 4.34 -0.43
N LYS A 39 -9.17 3.57 0.66
CA LYS A 39 -8.53 2.26 0.84
C LYS A 39 -8.87 1.30 -0.30
N VAL A 40 -10.15 1.18 -0.65
CA VAL A 40 -10.61 0.28 -1.72
C VAL A 40 -9.99 0.66 -3.05
N TYR A 41 -9.95 1.96 -3.37
CA TYR A 41 -9.27 2.48 -4.56
C TYR A 41 -7.80 2.04 -4.59
N TRP A 42 -7.08 2.27 -3.49
CA TRP A 42 -5.66 1.95 -3.40
C TRP A 42 -5.37 0.45 -3.45
N ILE A 43 -6.22 -0.39 -2.87
CA ILE A 43 -6.14 -1.87 -3.00
C ILE A 43 -6.32 -2.29 -4.45
N GLY A 44 -7.32 -1.72 -5.14
CA GLY A 44 -7.55 -1.99 -6.56
C GLY A 44 -6.37 -1.54 -7.43
N TRP A 45 -5.84 -0.36 -7.15
CA TRP A 45 -4.67 0.17 -7.85
C TRP A 45 -3.43 -0.71 -7.66
N ASP A 46 -3.10 -1.11 -6.42
CA ASP A 46 -1.95 -1.98 -6.13
C ASP A 46 -2.06 -3.30 -6.87
N ARG A 47 -3.26 -3.91 -6.87
CA ARG A 47 -3.53 -5.17 -7.57
C ARG A 47 -3.27 -5.05 -9.07
N GLU A 48 -3.82 -4.01 -9.72
CA GLU A 48 -3.67 -3.82 -11.16
C GLU A 48 -2.23 -3.44 -11.54
N PHE A 49 -1.57 -2.62 -10.72
CA PHE A 49 -0.17 -2.28 -10.89
C PHE A 49 0.72 -3.52 -10.80
N LYS A 50 0.56 -4.31 -9.74
CA LYS A 50 1.29 -5.58 -9.54
C LYS A 50 1.05 -6.53 -10.71
N ARG A 51 -0.19 -6.67 -11.19
CA ARG A 51 -0.52 -7.50 -12.35
C ARG A 51 0.22 -7.04 -13.61
N GLY A 52 0.20 -5.75 -13.92
CA GLY A 52 0.90 -5.19 -15.07
C GLY A 52 2.41 -5.42 -14.98
N PHE A 53 2.99 -5.24 -13.80
CA PHE A 53 4.42 -5.43 -13.59
C PHE A 53 4.86 -6.89 -13.73
N ILE A 54 4.07 -7.83 -13.19
CA ILE A 54 4.28 -9.28 -13.39
C ILE A 54 4.19 -9.61 -14.88
N GLN A 55 3.19 -9.10 -15.59
CA GLN A 55 3.05 -9.33 -17.02
C GLN A 55 4.29 -8.82 -17.78
N ASP A 56 4.78 -7.62 -17.49
CA ASP A 56 5.96 -7.04 -18.12
C ASP A 56 7.23 -7.89 -17.90
N LEU A 57 7.39 -8.48 -16.70
CA LEU A 57 8.46 -9.42 -16.39
C LEU A 57 8.33 -10.72 -17.18
N ARG A 58 7.13 -11.28 -17.30
CA ARG A 58 6.86 -12.51 -18.07
C ARG A 58 7.02 -12.31 -19.58
N GLU A 59 6.76 -11.09 -20.06
CA GLU A 59 6.97 -10.68 -21.46
C GLU A 59 8.45 -10.33 -21.75
N HIS A 60 9.33 -10.48 -20.76
CA HIS A 60 10.76 -10.18 -20.84
C HIS A 60 11.06 -8.75 -21.33
N LYS A 61 10.24 -7.77 -20.92
CA LYS A 61 10.40 -6.39 -21.39
C LYS A 61 11.76 -5.83 -21.00
N ALA A 62 12.41 -5.19 -21.97
CA ALA A 62 13.73 -4.61 -21.77
C ALA A 62 13.67 -3.51 -20.69
N GLY A 63 14.58 -3.59 -19.71
CA GLY A 63 14.66 -2.64 -18.61
C GLY A 63 13.71 -2.92 -17.44
N VAL A 64 12.86 -3.94 -17.52
CA VAL A 64 11.99 -4.39 -16.43
C VAL A 64 12.76 -5.42 -15.59
N ASN A 65 13.70 -4.94 -14.79
CA ASN A 65 14.43 -5.77 -13.81
C ASN A 65 14.44 -5.03 -12.48
N LEU A 66 13.84 -5.62 -11.45
CA LEU A 66 13.56 -4.93 -10.20
C LEU A 66 14.66 -5.10 -9.15
N LEU A 67 15.50 -6.13 -9.30
CA LEU A 67 16.69 -6.33 -8.48
C LEU A 67 17.90 -5.81 -9.26
N THR A 68 18.00 -4.48 -9.38
CA THR A 68 19.05 -3.83 -10.19
C THR A 68 19.63 -2.60 -9.51
N PHE A 69 20.94 -2.40 -9.67
CA PHE A 69 21.63 -1.22 -9.15
C PHE A 69 21.79 -0.11 -10.20
N ASN A 70 21.77 -0.44 -11.48
CA ASN A 70 22.00 0.47 -12.62
C ASN A 70 21.60 -0.18 -13.95
N LYS A 71 20.40 -0.77 -14.04
CA LYS A 71 19.96 -1.62 -15.16
C LYS A 71 20.78 -2.91 -15.38
N GLN A 72 21.67 -3.24 -14.43
CA GLN A 72 22.39 -4.51 -14.37
C GLN A 72 21.72 -5.45 -13.36
N PRO A 73 21.51 -6.74 -13.70
CA PRO A 73 20.95 -7.70 -12.75
C PRO A 73 21.85 -7.85 -11.53
N LEU A 74 21.28 -7.70 -10.33
CA LEU A 74 21.99 -7.92 -9.07
C LEU A 74 22.35 -9.40 -8.89
N TYR A 75 21.42 -10.29 -9.26
CA TYR A 75 21.64 -11.73 -9.28
C TYR A 75 21.51 -12.25 -10.71
N PRO A 76 22.61 -12.56 -11.40
CA PRO A 76 22.57 -13.02 -12.79
C PRO A 76 21.78 -14.32 -13.01
N HIS A 77 21.66 -15.13 -11.96
CA HIS A 77 20.93 -16.40 -12.01
C HIS A 77 19.42 -16.25 -11.77
N ILE A 78 18.95 -15.08 -11.30
CA ILE A 78 17.52 -14.82 -11.10
C ILE A 78 16.97 -14.15 -12.36
N THR A 79 16.17 -14.90 -13.12
CA THR A 79 15.52 -14.42 -14.35
C THR A 79 14.33 -13.50 -14.04
N GLN A 80 13.80 -12.81 -15.05
CA GLN A 80 12.57 -12.02 -14.87
C GLN A 80 11.36 -12.90 -14.52
N ASP A 81 11.29 -14.14 -15.04
CA ASP A 81 10.24 -15.09 -14.65
C ASP A 81 10.33 -15.47 -13.18
N MET A 82 11.54 -15.73 -12.68
CA MET A 82 11.75 -16.00 -11.25
C MET A 82 11.39 -14.79 -10.38
N GLN A 83 11.68 -13.56 -10.84
CA GLN A 83 11.23 -12.36 -10.13
C GLN A 83 9.70 -12.27 -10.08
N ALA A 84 9.02 -12.58 -11.19
CA ALA A 84 7.56 -12.62 -11.23
C ALA A 84 7.02 -13.68 -10.24
N ASP A 85 7.57 -14.89 -10.23
CA ASP A 85 7.20 -15.95 -9.27
C ASP A 85 7.39 -15.48 -7.82
N MET A 86 8.51 -14.82 -7.51
CA MET A 86 8.83 -14.32 -6.17
C MET A 86 7.92 -13.15 -5.74
N ILE A 87 7.45 -12.34 -6.68
CA ILE A 87 6.48 -11.26 -6.41
C ILE A 87 5.09 -11.85 -6.14
N GLU A 88 4.70 -12.88 -6.89
CA GLU A 88 3.44 -13.61 -6.70
C GLU A 88 3.43 -14.37 -5.38
N SER A 89 4.55 -14.99 -4.99
CA SER A 89 4.70 -15.68 -3.71
C SER A 89 4.83 -14.73 -2.50
N GLY A 90 5.11 -13.45 -2.74
CA GLY A 90 5.33 -12.44 -1.70
C GLY A 90 6.74 -12.46 -1.11
N GLU A 91 7.67 -13.21 -1.70
CA GLU A 91 9.09 -13.21 -1.36
C GLU A 91 9.78 -11.89 -1.72
N LEU A 92 9.33 -11.24 -2.79
CA LEU A 92 9.74 -9.90 -3.19
C LEU A 92 8.59 -8.91 -2.99
N LYS A 93 8.90 -7.79 -2.34
CA LYS A 93 7.99 -6.64 -2.23
C LYS A 93 8.36 -5.60 -3.27
N ILE A 94 7.36 -5.09 -3.97
CA ILE A 94 7.53 -4.00 -4.94
C ILE A 94 7.33 -2.67 -4.21
N ILE A 95 8.22 -1.73 -4.47
CA ILE A 95 8.11 -0.36 -3.97
C ILE A 95 8.13 0.60 -5.15
N ASP A 96 7.09 1.40 -5.25
CA ASP A 96 6.99 2.53 -6.17
C ASP A 96 7.57 3.79 -5.52
N LEU A 97 8.73 4.24 -6.02
CA LEU A 97 9.39 5.47 -5.61
C LEU A 97 8.90 6.63 -6.49
N LYS A 98 7.72 7.15 -6.14
CA LYS A 98 6.95 8.11 -6.95
C LYS A 98 7.74 9.35 -7.34
N SER A 99 8.53 9.91 -6.43
CA SER A 99 9.27 11.15 -6.68
C SER A 99 10.29 11.04 -7.82
N ILE A 100 10.86 9.85 -8.02
CA ILE A 100 11.90 9.59 -9.03
C ILE A 100 11.40 8.67 -10.15
N ASN A 101 10.09 8.43 -10.21
CA ASN A 101 9.41 7.61 -11.22
C ASN A 101 10.13 6.28 -11.47
N THR A 102 10.48 5.58 -10.39
CA THR A 102 11.25 4.32 -10.43
C THR A 102 10.59 3.30 -9.52
N VAL A 103 10.64 2.04 -9.95
CA VAL A 103 10.12 0.89 -9.20
C VAL A 103 11.27 -0.02 -8.84
N VAL A 104 11.29 -0.47 -7.60
CA VAL A 104 12.33 -1.33 -7.03
C VAL A 104 11.72 -2.54 -6.34
N ALA A 105 12.40 -3.67 -6.33
CA ALA A 105 12.03 -4.80 -5.48
C ALA A 105 13.01 -4.97 -4.33
N VAL A 106 12.48 -5.37 -3.18
CA VAL A 106 13.26 -5.74 -1.99
C VAL A 106 12.80 -7.09 -1.47
N TRP A 107 13.71 -7.83 -0.86
CA TRP A 107 13.39 -9.08 -0.18
C TRP A 107 12.42 -8.83 0.98
N ALA A 108 11.37 -9.66 1.08
CA ALA A 108 10.40 -9.59 2.17
C ALA A 108 10.96 -10.12 3.49
N ASP A 109 11.83 -11.13 3.43
CA ASP A 109 12.61 -11.66 4.55
C ASP A 109 14.05 -11.12 4.44
N GLU A 110 14.57 -10.56 5.52
CA GLU A 110 15.95 -10.04 5.58
C GLU A 110 16.98 -11.15 5.95
N ASN A 111 16.53 -12.33 6.39
CA ASN A 111 17.42 -13.39 6.88
C ASN A 111 17.90 -14.38 5.81
N ARG A 112 17.28 -14.35 4.64
CA ARG A 112 17.64 -15.19 3.48
C ARG A 112 19.05 -14.91 2.97
N GLU A 113 19.63 -15.89 2.29
CA GLU A 113 21.03 -15.83 1.84
C GLU A 113 21.26 -14.68 0.86
N GLU A 114 20.33 -14.49 -0.08
CA GLU A 114 20.43 -13.41 -1.06
C GLU A 114 20.37 -12.04 -0.38
N ALA A 115 19.54 -11.88 0.66
CA ALA A 115 19.45 -10.63 1.41
C ALA A 115 20.72 -10.29 2.20
N LYS A 116 21.61 -11.27 2.45
CA LYS A 116 22.89 -11.05 3.11
C LYS A 116 24.03 -10.71 2.14
N ASP A 117 23.77 -10.77 0.83
CA ASP A 117 24.76 -10.41 -0.18
C ASP A 117 25.24 -8.96 0.02
N PRO A 118 26.56 -8.69 0.05
CA PRO A 118 27.09 -7.34 0.27
C PRO A 118 26.61 -6.31 -0.76
N ILE A 119 26.45 -6.72 -2.01
CA ILE A 119 25.97 -5.86 -3.11
C ILE A 119 24.50 -5.54 -2.89
N TYR A 120 23.70 -6.53 -2.47
CA TYR A 120 22.31 -6.30 -2.06
C TYR A 120 22.21 -5.36 -0.88
N GLN A 121 23.07 -5.49 0.13
CA GLN A 121 23.06 -4.62 1.31
C GLN A 121 23.36 -3.16 0.93
N GLU A 122 24.29 -2.91 0.00
CA GLU A 122 24.53 -1.57 -0.53
C GLU A 122 23.29 -1.03 -1.27
N TYR A 123 22.70 -1.84 -2.15
CA TYR A 123 21.45 -1.51 -2.85
C TYR A 123 20.32 -1.17 -1.86
N PHE A 124 20.12 -2.01 -0.86
CA PHE A 124 19.05 -1.87 0.11
C PHE A 124 19.26 -0.66 1.02
N SER A 125 20.51 -0.31 1.35
CA SER A 125 20.81 0.93 2.06
C SER A 125 20.37 2.15 1.25
N LYS A 126 20.64 2.18 -0.07
CA LYS A 126 20.20 3.27 -0.95
C LYS A 126 18.68 3.33 -1.06
N VAL A 127 18.02 2.18 -1.17
CA VAL A 127 16.55 2.13 -1.16
C VAL A 127 16.02 2.67 0.16
N LYS A 128 16.56 2.27 1.32
CA LYS A 128 16.18 2.80 2.64
C LYS A 128 16.31 4.32 2.72
N ASP A 129 17.43 4.88 2.25
CA ASP A 129 17.62 6.33 2.20
C ASP A 129 16.51 6.99 1.37
N LEU A 130 16.20 6.45 0.19
CA LEU A 130 15.11 6.94 -0.66
C LEU A 130 13.72 6.81 -0.01
N LEU A 131 13.47 5.78 0.80
CA LEU A 131 12.20 5.65 1.53
C LEU A 131 12.03 6.75 2.58
N THR A 132 13.12 7.30 3.11
CA THR A 132 13.06 8.40 4.10
C THR A 132 12.87 9.76 3.46
N THR A 133 13.41 9.98 2.26
CA THR A 133 13.39 11.28 1.58
C THR A 133 12.23 11.42 0.60
N GLU A 134 11.83 10.34 -0.06
CA GLU A 134 10.90 10.36 -1.17
C GLU A 134 9.50 9.85 -0.83
N LYS A 135 8.51 10.38 -1.56
CA LYS A 135 7.16 9.81 -1.56
C LYS A 135 7.24 8.43 -2.19
N HIS A 136 6.84 7.42 -1.42
CA HIS A 136 6.86 6.04 -1.86
C HIS A 136 5.54 5.34 -1.55
N ARG A 137 5.30 4.21 -2.22
CA ARG A 137 4.21 3.29 -1.92
C ARG A 137 4.72 1.86 -1.99
N ILE A 138 4.44 1.08 -0.95
CA ILE A 138 4.66 -0.36 -0.96
C ILE A 138 3.44 -0.97 -1.62
N ILE A 139 3.65 -1.74 -2.68
CA ILE A 139 2.58 -2.41 -3.42
C ILE A 139 2.40 -3.80 -2.82
N SER A 140 1.21 -4.06 -2.28
CA SER A 140 0.82 -5.34 -1.68
C SER A 140 0.28 -6.33 -2.72
#